data_AF-A0A496VMB5-F1
#
_entry.id   AF-A0A496VMB5-F1
#
_cell.length_a   1.000
_cell.length_b   1.000
_cell.length_c   1.000
_cell.angle_alpha   90.00
_cell.angle_beta   90.00
_cell.angle_gamma   90.00
#
_symmetry.space_group_name_H-M   'P 1'
#
loop_
_entity.id
_entity.type
_entity.pdbx_description
1 polymer ?
#
loop_
_entity_poly.entity_id
_entity_poly.type
_entity_poly.pdbx_seq_one_letter_code
_entity_poly.pdbx_strand_id
1 'polypeptide(L)' 'LEVQLFSQDKIPWEKLAFPVIRKTLTHYFQDRVVNQFPVHVSEMIPPIV' A
#
# COMPACT_ATOMS: atom_id res chain seq x y z
N LEU A 1 18.46 13.33 -0.01
CA LEU A 1 17.42 12.32 0.25
C LEU A 1 16.35 13.02 1.07
N GLU A 2 15.16 13.23 0.51
CA GLU A 2 14.06 13.88 1.22
C GLU A 2 13.11 12.82 1.76
N VAL A 3 12.64 13.01 2.98
CA VAL A 3 11.70 12.12 3.67
C VAL A 3 10.64 12.95 4.37
N GLN A 4 9.41 12.47 4.37
CA GLN A 4 8.28 13.14 4.98
C GLN A 4 7.30 12.11 5.55
N LEU A 5 6.64 12.47 6.65
CA LEU A 5 5.51 11.70 7.19
C LEU A 5 4.21 12.11 6.48
N PHE A 6 3.40 11.11 6.12
CA PHE A 6 2.11 11.30 5.47
C PHE A 6 1.00 10.68 6.32
N SER A 7 -0.13 11.38 6.43
CA SER A 7 -1.40 10.73 6.73
C SER A 7 -1.90 9.96 5.50
N GLN A 8 -2.77 8.96 5.70
CA GLN A 8 -3.25 8.08 4.62
C GLN A 8 -3.83 8.85 3.43
N ASP A 9 -4.58 9.93 3.68
CA ASP A 9 -5.21 10.77 2.65
C ASP A 9 -4.22 11.66 1.89
N LYS A 10 -3.00 11.82 2.42
CA LYS A 10 -1.93 12.62 1.81
C LYS A 10 -0.88 11.79 1.10
N ILE A 11 -0.95 10.46 1.19
CA ILE A 11 -0.01 9.58 0.47
C ILE A 11 -0.16 9.84 -1.04
N PRO A 12 0.94 10.13 -1.76
CA PRO A 12 0.89 10.35 -3.20
C PRO A 12 0.83 8.99 -3.94
N TRP A 13 -0.33 8.32 -3.88
CA TRP A 13 -0.52 6.95 -4.36
C TRP A 13 -0.03 6.74 -5.81
N GLU A 14 -0.26 7.70 -6.71
CA GLU A 14 0.15 7.65 -8.12
C GLU A 14 1.65 7.84 -8.35
N LYS A 15 2.40 8.32 -7.35
CA LYS A 15 3.86 8.51 -7.43
C LYS A 15 4.65 7.40 -6.74
N LEU A 16 3.97 6.38 -6.18
CA LEU A 16 4.64 5.23 -5.59
C LEU A 16 5.36 4.44 -6.68
N ALA A 17 6.66 4.18 -6.47
CA ALA A 17 7.53 3.57 -7.48
C ALA A 17 7.08 2.17 -7.93
N PHE A 18 6.41 1.42 -7.05
CA PHE A 18 5.98 0.04 -7.32
C PHE A 18 4.53 -0.22 -6.89
N PRO A 19 3.71 -0.92 -7.70
CA PRO A 19 2.33 -1.25 -7.35
C PRO A 19 2.19 -2.08 -6.07
N VAL A 20 3.19 -2.89 -5.72
CA VAL A 20 3.18 -3.71 -4.50
C VAL A 20 3.11 -2.85 -3.23
N ILE A 21 3.76 -1.68 -3.23
CA ILE A 21 3.73 -0.75 -2.09
C ILE A 21 2.30 -0.24 -1.88
N ARG A 22 1.61 0.12 -2.96
CA ARG A 22 0.20 0.54 -2.91
C ARG A 22 -0.66 -0.55 -2.27
N LYS A 23 -0.54 -1.78 -2.77
CA LYS A 23 -1.31 -2.94 -2.28
C LYS A 23 -1.08 -3.22 -0.80
N THR A 24 0.18 -3.27 -0.38
CA THR A 24 0.54 -3.51 1.03
C THR A 24 -0.01 -2.43 1.95
N LEU A 25 0.12 -1.15 1.59
CA LEU A 25 -0.42 -0.05 2.39
C LEU A 25 -1.95 -0.09 2.44
N THR A 26 -2.64 -0.41 1.34
CA THR A 26 -4.10 -0.59 1.33
C THR A 26 -4.54 -1.66 2.32
N HIS A 27 -3.91 -2.85 2.31
CA HIS A 27 -4.21 -3.91 3.28
C HIS A 27 -3.95 -3.42 4.72
N TYR A 28 -2.80 -2.80 4.97
CA TYR A 28 -2.46 -2.27 6.30
C TYR A 28 -3.52 -1.30 6.83
N PHE A 29 -4.02 -0.38 5.99
CA PHE A 29 -5.04 0.59 6.42
C PHE A 29 -6.40 -0.08 6.68
N GLN A 30 -6.79 -1.09 5.89
CA GLN A 30 -8.02 -1.85 6.11
C GLN A 30 -7.94 -2.65 7.42
N ASP A 31 -6.84 -3.37 7.61
CA ASP A 31 -6.51 -4.15 8.80
C ASP A 31 -6.51 -3.29 10.07
N ARG A 32 -5.96 -2.06 9.98
CA ARG A 32 -5.93 -1.10 11.08
C ARG A 32 -7.32 -0.67 11.55
N VAL A 33 -8.30 -0.55 10.65
CA VAL A 33 -9.68 -0.15 11.01
C VAL A 33 -10.33 -1.20 11.92
N VAL A 34 -10.04 -2.49 11.68
CA VAL A 34 -10.58 -3.61 12.47
C VAL A 34 -9.62 -4.10 13.57
N ASN A 35 -8.42 -3.52 13.65
CA ASN A 35 -7.33 -3.88 14.56
C ASN A 35 -6.93 -5.36 14.48
N GLN A 36 -6.87 -5.92 13.28
CA GLN A 36 -6.42 -7.29 13.01
C GLN A 36 -5.44 -7.27 11.86
N PHE A 37 -4.28 -7.90 12.02
CA PHE A 37 -3.18 -7.87 11.04
C PHE A 37 -2.84 -9.28 10.54
N PRO A 38 -3.71 -9.91 9.75
CA PRO A 38 -3.44 -11.24 9.21
C PRO A 38 -2.29 -11.20 8.18
N VAL A 39 -1.72 -12.36 7.88
CA VAL A 39 -0.74 -12.48 6.78
C VAL A 39 -1.49 -12.41 5.46
N HIS A 40 -1.14 -11.41 4.65
CA HIS A 40 -1.66 -11.28 3.28
C HIS A 40 -0.67 -11.88 2.28
N VAL A 41 -1.10 -12.93 1.57
CA VAL A 41 -0.35 -13.51 0.46
C VAL A 41 -1.09 -13.17 -0.83
N SER A 42 -0.40 -12.53 -1.78
CA SER A 42 -0.98 -12.22 -3.07
C SER A 42 0.08 -12.13 -4.15
N GLU A 43 -0.30 -12.54 -5.36
CA GLU A 43 0.57 -12.43 -6.54
C GLU A 43 0.40 -11.05 -7.20
N MET A 44 1.49 -10.53 -7.74
CA MET A 44 1.49 -9.30 -8.53
C MET A 44 1.54 -9.70 -10.00
N ILE A 45 0.38 -9.83 -10.62
CA ILE A 45 0.29 -10.16 -12.04
C ILE A 45 0.48 -8.85 -12.82
N PRO A 46 1.56 -8.69 -13.60
CA PRO A 46 1.73 -7.54 -14.47
C PRO A 46 0.62 -7.54 -15.55
N PRO A 47 0.15 -6.36 -16.00
CA PRO A 47 -0.83 -6.31 -17.07
C PRO A 47 -0.27 -6.99 -18.32
N ILE A 48 -1.08 -7.86 -18.94
CA ILE A 48 -0.76 -8.44 -20.25
C ILE A 48 -0.98 -7.33 -21.27
N VAL A 49 0.09 -6.93 -21.96
CA VAL A 49 0.09 -5.93 -23.04
C VAL A 49 -0.59 -6.44 -24.29
#